data_AF-A0AA39WCB5-F1
#
_entry.id   AF-A0AA39WCB5-F1
#
_cell.length_a   1.000
_cell.length_b   1.000
_cell.length_c   1.000
_cell.angle_alpha   90.00
_cell.angle_beta   90.00
_cell.angle_gamma   90.00
#
_symmetry.space_group_name_H-M   'P 1'
#
loop_
_entity.id
_entity.type
_entity.pdbx_description
1 polymer ?
#
loop_
_entity_poly.entity_id
_entity_poly.type
_entity_poly.pdbx_seq_one_letter_code
_entity_poly.pdbx_strand_id
1 'polypeptide(L)'
;MTNQPQSKIIEENPTGNGLDAFCTSFNSICKGAHISCTPDALEQLGQEGKTPQLDLQNLTIDLLLALQSLRASRLLRSSGSGKNLFSDLSRLNSAINSDDFDLDSIKPLLRSAIADDNDALIWKEVYNAVTEPTPPPLVATRRV
;
A
#
# COMPACT_ATOMS: atom_id res chain seq x y z
N MET A 1 28.72 6.12 -1.45
CA MET A 1 27.53 5.30 -1.13
C MET A 1 27.21 4.47 -2.35
N THR A 2 27.44 3.17 -2.29
CA THR A 2 27.19 2.25 -3.41
C THR A 2 25.69 2.20 -3.69
N ASN A 3 25.29 2.62 -4.90
CA ASN A 3 23.91 2.46 -5.36
C ASN A 3 23.66 0.96 -5.62
N GLN A 4 23.20 0.24 -4.62
CA GLN A 4 22.75 -1.13 -4.80
C GLN A 4 21.44 -1.11 -5.62
N PRO A 5 21.30 -1.95 -6.65
CA PRO A 5 20.04 -2.03 -7.40
C PRO A 5 18.89 -2.48 -6.48
N GLN A 6 17.70 -1.91 -6.70
CA GLN A 6 16.50 -2.19 -5.89
C GLN A 6 16.21 -3.70 -5.82
N SER A 7 16.33 -4.41 -6.94
CA SER A 7 16.15 -5.86 -7.02
C SER A 7 17.03 -6.62 -6.02
N LYS A 8 18.30 -6.23 -5.89
CA LYS A 8 19.23 -6.86 -4.96
C LYS A 8 18.90 -6.54 -3.49
N ILE A 9 18.40 -5.33 -3.20
CA ILE A 9 17.93 -4.99 -1.85
C ILE A 9 16.73 -5.86 -1.46
N ILE A 10 15.78 -6.05 -2.39
CA ILE A 10 14.59 -6.87 -2.18
C ILE A 10 14.98 -8.34 -1.97
N GLU A 11 15.86 -8.88 -2.82
CA GLU A 11 16.35 -10.26 -2.69
C GLU A 11 17.07 -10.52 -1.35
N GLU A 12 17.88 -9.57 -0.87
CA GLU A 12 18.60 -9.70 0.40
C GLU A 12 17.72 -9.41 1.64
N ASN A 13 16.54 -8.82 1.45
CA ASN A 13 15.64 -8.41 2.53
C ASN A 13 14.18 -8.78 2.17
N PRO A 14 13.89 -10.09 2.05
CA PRO A 14 12.57 -10.53 1.63
C PRO A 14 11.50 -10.14 2.65
N THR A 15 10.25 -10.05 2.19
CA THR A 15 9.12 -9.72 3.06
C THR A 15 8.90 -10.82 4.09
N GLY A 16 9.05 -12.08 3.67
CA GLY A 16 8.80 -13.25 4.51
C GLY A 16 7.44 -13.17 5.20
N ASN A 17 7.41 -13.50 6.48
CA ASN A 17 6.20 -13.47 7.32
C ASN A 17 5.80 -12.05 7.79
N GLY A 18 6.44 -11.01 7.26
CA GLY A 18 6.22 -9.64 7.71
C GLY A 18 4.81 -9.11 7.51
N LEU A 19 4.01 -9.74 6.63
CA LEU A 19 2.61 -9.38 6.37
C LEU A 19 1.59 -10.29 7.08
N ASP A 20 2.03 -11.29 7.86
CA ASP A 20 1.13 -12.28 8.50
C ASP A 20 0.03 -11.62 9.36
N ALA A 21 0.36 -10.54 10.07
CA ALA A 21 -0.59 -9.81 10.91
C ALA A 21 -1.69 -9.14 10.05
N PHE A 22 -1.31 -8.51 8.94
CA PHE A 22 -2.24 -7.94 7.98
C PHE A 22 -3.11 -9.04 7.35
N CYS A 23 -2.51 -10.15 6.89
CA CYS A 23 -3.24 -11.27 6.31
C CYS A 23 -4.24 -11.87 7.32
N THR A 24 -3.87 -11.93 8.60
CA THR A 24 -4.77 -12.36 9.67
C THR A 24 -5.94 -11.39 9.87
N SER A 25 -5.68 -10.08 9.86
CA SER A 25 -6.70 -9.02 9.93
C SER A 25 -7.71 -9.12 8.77
N PHE A 26 -7.20 -9.21 7.54
CA PHE A 26 -8.02 -9.41 6.33
C PHE A 26 -8.90 -10.65 6.41
N ASN A 27 -8.32 -11.79 6.82
CA ASN A 27 -9.05 -13.04 6.97
C ASN A 27 -10.15 -12.96 8.03
N SER A 28 -9.94 -12.21 9.11
CA SER A 28 -10.95 -11.97 10.15
C SER A 28 -12.13 -11.18 9.59
N ILE A 29 -11.86 -10.11 8.84
CA ILE A 29 -12.89 -9.27 8.21
C ILE A 29 -13.73 -10.10 7.22
N CYS A 30 -13.08 -10.86 6.34
CA CYS A 30 -13.80 -11.70 5.36
C CYS A 30 -14.70 -12.76 6.04
N LYS A 31 -14.22 -13.38 7.12
CA LYS A 31 -15.02 -14.33 7.92
C LYS A 31 -16.23 -13.64 8.57
N GLY A 32 -16.04 -12.45 9.15
CA GLY A 32 -17.13 -11.67 9.75
C GLY A 32 -18.17 -11.23 8.72
N ALA A 33 -17.74 -10.92 7.49
CA ALA A 33 -18.62 -10.55 6.38
C ALA A 33 -19.22 -11.75 5.63
N HIS A 34 -18.88 -13.00 6.02
CA HIS A 34 -19.31 -14.23 5.34
C HIS A 34 -18.94 -14.29 3.83
N ILE A 35 -17.78 -13.75 3.46
CA ILE A 35 -17.25 -13.79 2.09
C ILE A 35 -15.97 -14.62 2.02
N SER A 36 -15.60 -15.04 0.81
CA SER A 36 -14.34 -15.76 0.58
C SER A 36 -13.14 -14.82 0.70
N CYS A 37 -12.10 -15.22 1.44
CA CYS A 37 -10.86 -14.45 1.62
C CYS A 37 -9.97 -14.50 0.37
N THR A 38 -10.39 -13.85 -0.71
CA THR A 38 -9.65 -13.74 -1.97
C THR A 38 -9.34 -12.28 -2.28
N PRO A 39 -8.35 -11.95 -3.14
CA PRO A 39 -8.11 -10.56 -3.56
C PRO A 39 -9.37 -9.83 -4.07
N ASP A 40 -10.29 -10.55 -4.74
CA ASP A 40 -11.57 -10.00 -5.21
C ASP A 40 -12.56 -9.62 -4.10
N ALA A 41 -12.31 -10.05 -2.85
CA ALA A 41 -13.11 -9.68 -1.70
C ALA A 41 -13.05 -8.18 -1.43
N LEU A 42 -11.96 -7.50 -1.80
CA LEU A 42 -11.82 -6.05 -1.63
C LEU A 42 -12.91 -5.26 -2.37
N GLU A 43 -13.38 -5.74 -3.52
CA GLU A 43 -14.49 -5.10 -4.23
C GLU A 43 -15.82 -5.26 -3.49
N GLN A 44 -15.97 -6.32 -2.70
CA GLN A 44 -17.15 -6.57 -1.88
C GLN A 44 -17.08 -5.81 -0.55
N LEU A 45 -15.89 -5.67 0.03
CA LEU A 45 -15.65 -4.89 1.25
C LEU A 45 -15.74 -3.38 1.00
N GLY A 46 -15.35 -2.91 -0.19
CA GLY A 46 -15.48 -1.49 -0.57
C GLY A 46 -16.89 -1.05 -0.97
N GLN A 47 -17.89 -1.95 -0.97
CA GLN A 47 -19.27 -1.60 -1.30
C GLN A 47 -19.99 -1.02 -0.08
N GLU A 48 -20.60 0.15 -0.27
CA GLU A 48 -21.47 0.79 0.72
C GLU A 48 -22.49 -0.23 1.29
N GLY A 49 -22.47 -0.40 2.62
CA GLY A 49 -23.40 -1.27 3.33
C GLY A 49 -22.93 -2.72 3.58
N LYS A 50 -21.80 -3.16 3.02
CA LYS A 50 -21.22 -4.49 3.32
C LYS A 50 -20.14 -4.46 4.39
N THR A 51 -19.35 -3.40 4.45
CA THR A 51 -18.27 -3.25 5.42
C THR A 51 -18.09 -1.76 5.73
N PRO A 52 -17.93 -1.37 7.01
CA PRO A 52 -17.58 -0.01 7.37
C PRO A 52 -16.35 0.48 6.59
N GLN A 53 -16.39 1.69 6.03
CA GLN A 53 -15.22 2.36 5.41
C GLN A 53 -13.99 2.31 6.34
N LEU A 54 -14.26 2.39 7.65
CA LEU A 54 -13.29 2.28 8.72
C LEU A 54 -12.51 0.95 8.72
N ASP A 55 -13.13 -0.18 8.37
CA ASP A 55 -12.45 -1.49 8.34
C ASP A 55 -11.47 -1.56 7.18
N LEU A 56 -11.82 -1.02 6.00
CA LEU A 56 -10.90 -0.95 4.86
C LEU A 56 -9.74 0.03 5.13
N GLN A 57 -10.02 1.14 5.79
CA GLN A 57 -9.00 2.09 6.22
C GLN A 57 -8.03 1.46 7.23
N ASN A 58 -8.55 0.81 8.27
CA ASN A 58 -7.73 0.10 9.27
C ASN A 58 -6.90 -1.01 8.63
N LEU A 59 -7.49 -1.79 7.71
CA LEU A 59 -6.78 -2.82 6.97
C LEU A 59 -5.63 -2.24 6.15
N THR A 60 -5.84 -1.07 5.54
CA THR A 60 -4.79 -0.34 4.82
C THR A 60 -3.67 0.09 5.76
N ILE A 61 -4.02 0.66 6.92
CA ILE A 61 -3.05 1.09 7.93
C ILE A 61 -2.22 -0.10 8.43
N ASP A 62 -2.86 -1.24 8.71
CA ASP A 62 -2.18 -2.48 9.12
C ASP A 62 -1.13 -2.91 8.08
N LEU A 63 -1.48 -2.87 6.79
CA LEU A 63 -0.55 -3.20 5.71
C LEU A 63 0.63 -2.22 5.66
N LEU A 64 0.37 -0.92 5.73
CA LEU A 64 1.44 0.08 5.64
C LEU A 64 2.39 0.02 6.84
N LEU A 65 1.88 -0.25 8.04
CA LEU A 65 2.71 -0.46 9.23
C LEU A 65 3.56 -1.73 9.10
N ALA A 66 2.98 -2.81 8.59
CA ALA A 66 3.71 -4.05 8.32
C ALA A 66 4.87 -3.82 7.33
N LEU A 67 4.57 -3.21 6.17
CA LEU A 67 5.58 -2.87 5.15
C LEU A 67 6.65 -1.90 5.67
N GLN A 68 6.24 -0.92 6.47
CA GLN A 68 7.15 0.06 7.06
C GLN A 68 8.11 -0.58 8.07
N SER A 69 7.68 -1.63 8.79
CA SER A 69 8.53 -2.35 9.75
C SER A 69 9.70 -3.09 9.08
N LEU A 70 9.51 -3.53 7.83
CA LEU A 70 10.48 -4.31 7.06
C LEU A 70 11.81 -3.58 6.87
N ARG A 71 12.92 -4.33 6.85
CA ARG A 71 14.25 -3.75 6.64
C ARG A 71 14.39 -3.11 5.26
N ALA A 72 13.77 -3.70 4.24
CA ALA A 72 13.76 -3.18 2.88
C ALA A 72 13.23 -1.74 2.80
N SER A 73 12.21 -1.37 3.59
CA SER A 73 11.63 -0.01 3.56
C SER A 73 12.66 1.09 3.88
N ARG A 74 13.62 0.79 4.76
CA ARG A 74 14.69 1.72 5.17
C ARG A 74 15.82 1.80 4.14
N LEU A 75 15.99 0.78 3.32
CA LEU A 75 17.06 0.64 2.33
C LEU A 75 16.63 1.08 0.93
N LEU A 76 15.36 0.87 0.58
CA LEU A 76 14.78 1.25 -0.70
C LEU A 76 14.65 2.77 -0.80
N ARG A 77 15.08 3.32 -1.94
CA ARG A 77 15.03 4.76 -2.19
C ARG A 77 13.59 5.24 -2.33
N SER A 78 13.37 6.50 -1.95
CA SER A 78 12.09 7.17 -2.18
C SER A 78 11.81 7.34 -3.67
N SER A 79 10.53 7.34 -4.07
CA SER A 79 10.10 7.77 -5.42
C SER A 79 9.92 9.29 -5.54
N GLY A 80 9.91 10.02 -4.42
CA GLY A 80 9.67 11.46 -4.39
C GLY A 80 10.80 12.22 -3.69
N SER A 81 10.43 13.22 -2.88
CA SER A 81 11.35 14.05 -2.11
C SER A 81 11.79 13.42 -0.77
N GLY A 82 11.28 12.23 -0.45
CA GLY A 82 11.58 11.51 0.78
C GLY A 82 13.00 10.94 0.82
N LYS A 83 13.43 10.49 2.00
CA LYS A 83 14.73 9.84 2.19
C LYS A 83 14.74 8.41 1.64
N ASN A 84 13.66 7.67 1.91
CA ASN A 84 13.48 6.25 1.59
C ASN A 84 11.99 5.90 1.65
N LEU A 85 11.64 4.68 1.24
CA LEU A 85 10.26 4.21 1.28
C LEU A 85 9.66 4.22 2.70
N PHE A 86 10.46 4.04 3.75
CA PHE A 86 9.99 4.20 5.12
C PHE A 86 9.33 5.57 5.35
N SER A 87 9.99 6.66 4.92
CA SER A 87 9.44 8.02 5.02
C SER A 87 8.20 8.22 4.13
N ASP A 88 8.19 7.64 2.94
CA ASP A 88 7.06 7.74 2.02
C ASP A 88 5.82 7.01 2.55
N LEU A 89 6.00 5.81 3.13
CA LEU A 89 4.96 5.05 3.80
C LEU A 89 4.40 5.81 5.02
N SER A 90 5.23 6.55 5.77
CA SER A 90 4.74 7.40 6.87
C SER A 90 3.84 8.52 6.34
N ARG A 91 4.22 9.17 5.24
CA ARG A 91 3.40 10.22 4.61
C ARG A 91 2.08 9.66 4.09
N LEU A 92 2.13 8.49 3.45
CA LEU A 92 0.94 7.82 2.95
C LEU A 92 0.00 7.42 4.10
N ASN A 93 0.53 6.90 5.21
CA ASN A 93 -0.25 6.63 6.42
C ASN A 93 -0.93 7.90 6.96
N SER A 94 -0.22 9.03 7.02
CA SER A 94 -0.82 10.31 7.41
C SER A 94 -1.92 10.77 6.44
N ALA A 95 -1.74 10.54 5.14
CA ALA A 95 -2.74 10.88 4.13
C ALA A 95 -3.99 10.01 4.27
N ILE A 96 -3.87 8.69 4.48
CA ILE A 96 -5.01 7.79 4.68
C ILE A 96 -5.83 8.14 5.91
N ASN A 97 -5.20 8.67 6.96
CA ASN A 97 -5.90 9.15 8.15
C ASN A 97 -6.59 10.50 7.94
N SER A 98 -6.45 11.12 6.77
CA SER A 98 -7.22 12.28 6.33
C SER A 98 -8.52 11.82 5.65
N ASP A 99 -9.62 12.53 5.87
CA ASP A 99 -10.93 12.20 5.29
C ASP A 99 -10.96 12.31 3.74
N ASP A 100 -9.96 12.97 3.13
CA ASP A 100 -9.88 13.25 1.69
C ASP A 100 -9.07 12.21 0.87
N PHE A 101 -8.62 11.11 1.48
CA PHE A 101 -7.80 10.12 0.76
C PHE A 101 -8.65 9.14 -0.06
N ASP A 102 -8.33 9.01 -1.34
CA ASP A 102 -8.94 8.03 -2.22
C ASP A 102 -8.40 6.61 -1.96
N LEU A 103 -9.16 5.83 -1.17
CA LEU A 103 -8.84 4.43 -0.87
C LEU A 103 -8.91 3.51 -2.10
N ASP A 104 -9.51 3.92 -3.22
CA ASP A 104 -9.45 3.09 -4.44
C ASP A 104 -8.02 3.04 -5.01
N SER A 105 -7.23 4.10 -4.79
CA SER A 105 -5.83 4.16 -5.23
C SER A 105 -4.92 3.13 -4.54
N ILE A 106 -5.27 2.67 -3.34
CA ILE A 106 -4.46 1.71 -2.56
C ILE A 106 -4.86 0.24 -2.79
N LYS A 107 -6.01 -0.01 -3.43
CA LYS A 107 -6.50 -1.36 -3.71
C LYS A 107 -5.49 -2.26 -4.44
N PRO A 108 -4.72 -1.80 -5.45
CA PRO A 108 -3.71 -2.65 -6.10
C PRO A 108 -2.68 -3.22 -5.13
N LEU A 109 -2.22 -2.41 -4.17
CA LEU A 109 -1.27 -2.83 -3.13
C LEU A 109 -1.89 -3.86 -2.18
N LEU A 110 -3.13 -3.62 -1.73
CA LEU A 110 -3.87 -4.59 -0.90
C LEU A 110 -4.04 -5.93 -1.63
N ARG A 111 -4.42 -5.91 -2.92
CA ARG A 111 -4.60 -7.12 -3.73
C ARG A 111 -3.31 -7.93 -3.82
N SER A 112 -2.17 -7.26 -4.05
CA SER A 112 -0.88 -7.95 -4.17
C SER A 112 -0.44 -8.58 -2.86
N ALA A 113 -0.64 -7.88 -1.73
CA ALA A 113 -0.34 -8.41 -0.40
C ALA A 113 -1.23 -9.61 -0.02
N ILE A 114 -2.52 -9.59 -0.39
CA ILE A 114 -3.46 -10.70 -0.14
C ILE A 114 -3.18 -11.90 -1.04
N ALA A 115 -2.76 -11.66 -2.29
CA ALA A 115 -2.42 -12.71 -3.24
C ALA A 115 -1.13 -13.45 -2.88
N ASP A 116 -0.39 -12.99 -1.86
CA ASP A 116 0.95 -13.49 -1.52
C ASP A 116 1.88 -13.43 -2.73
N ASP A 117 1.81 -12.32 -3.48
CA ASP A 117 2.66 -12.09 -4.64
C ASP A 117 4.14 -12.03 -4.24
N ASN A 118 5.03 -12.21 -5.22
CA ASN A 118 6.45 -12.06 -4.97
C ASN A 118 6.81 -10.63 -4.50
N ASP A 119 7.86 -10.54 -3.69
CA ASP A 119 8.30 -9.28 -3.08
C ASP A 119 8.50 -8.15 -4.09
N ALA A 120 8.99 -8.45 -5.30
CA ALA A 120 9.20 -7.44 -6.33
C ALA A 120 7.89 -6.77 -6.78
N LEU A 121 6.79 -7.54 -6.88
CA LEU A 121 5.47 -7.02 -7.18
C LEU A 121 4.91 -6.20 -6.03
N ILE A 122 5.02 -6.69 -4.78
CA ILE A 122 4.58 -5.94 -3.59
C ILE A 122 5.29 -4.58 -3.54
N TRP A 123 6.62 -4.55 -3.65
CA TRP A 123 7.38 -3.30 -3.61
C TRP A 123 7.10 -2.39 -4.81
N LYS A 124 6.79 -2.95 -5.99
CA LYS A 124 6.32 -2.16 -7.14
C LYS A 124 5.00 -1.47 -6.84
N GLU A 125 4.03 -2.17 -6.24
CA GLU A 125 2.75 -1.55 -5.86
C GLU A 125 2.91 -0.54 -4.73
N VAL A 126 3.87 -0.73 -3.81
CA VAL A 126 4.25 0.31 -2.85
C VAL A 126 4.72 1.57 -3.57
N TYR A 127 5.61 1.43 -4.55
CA TYR A 127 6.07 2.58 -5.33
C TYR A 127 4.92 3.28 -6.07
N ASN A 128 3.97 2.52 -6.64
CA ASN A 128 2.78 3.10 -7.27
C ASN A 128 1.93 3.89 -6.27
N ALA A 129 1.71 3.32 -5.07
CA ALA A 129 0.89 3.92 -4.03
C ALA A 129 1.50 5.17 -3.40
N VAL A 130 2.82 5.22 -3.22
CA VAL A 130 3.50 6.38 -2.62
C VAL A 130 3.84 7.48 -3.62
N THR A 131 3.79 7.17 -4.92
CA THR A 131 3.96 8.19 -5.95
C THR A 131 2.68 8.99 -6.01
N GLU A 132 2.74 10.26 -5.59
CA GLU A 132 1.61 11.19 -5.66
C GLU A 132 0.94 11.06 -7.04
N PRO A 133 -0.41 11.01 -7.12
CA PRO A 133 -1.07 11.13 -8.40
C PRO A 133 -0.57 12.44 -9.00
N THR A 134 0.20 12.32 -10.09
CA THR A 134 0.69 13.49 -10.82
C THR A 134 -0.53 14.40 -11.02
N PRO A 135 -0.54 15.64 -10.48
CA PRO A 135 -1.65 16.52 -10.74
C PRO A 135 -1.77 16.62 -12.27
N PRO A 136 -2.99 16.51 -12.83
CA PRO A 136 -3.17 16.62 -14.27
C PRO A 136 -2.47 17.90 -14.73
N PRO A 137 -1.75 17.88 -15.88
CA PRO A 137 -0.98 19.03 -16.32
C PRO A 137 -1.93 20.23 -16.34
N LEU A 138 -1.69 21.18 -15.44
CA LEU A 138 -2.42 22.44 -15.41
C LEU A 138 -2.22 23.05 -16.78
N VAL A 139 -3.25 22.94 -17.63
CA VAL A 139 -3.29 23.63 -18.91
C VAL A 139 -3.17 25.09 -18.52
N ALA A 140 -1.99 25.65 -18.75
CA ALA A 140 -1.74 27.06 -18.61
C ALA A 140 -2.64 27.73 -19.64
N THR A 141 -3.84 28.13 -19.20
CA THR A 141 -4.73 28.98 -19.98
C THR A 141 -4.04 30.32 -20.11
N ARG A 142 -3.19 30.41 -21.13
CA ARG A 142 -2.60 31.65 -21.61
C ARG A 142 -3.77 32.45 -22.15
N ARG A 143 -4.32 33.34 -21.32
CA ARG A 143 -5.25 34.37 -21.81
C ARG A 143 -4.46 35.25 -22.78
N VAL A 144 -4.93 35.28 -24.01
CA VAL A 144 -4.54 36.22 -25.06
C VAL A 144 -5.17 37.57 -24.75
#